data_AF-A0A0C2NBB2-F1
#
_entry.id   AF-A0A0C2NBB2-F1
#
_cell.length_a   1.000
_cell.length_b   1.000
_cell.length_c   1.000
_cell.angle_alpha   90.00
_cell.angle_beta   90.00
_cell.angle_gamma   90.00
#
_symmetry.space_group_name_H-M   'P 1'
#
loop_
_entity.id
_entity.type
_entity.pdbx_description
1 polymer ?
#
loop_
_entity_poly.entity_id
_entity_poly.type
_entity_poly.pdbx_seq_one_letter_code
_entity_poly.pdbx_strand_id
1 'polypeptide(L)'
;MMNDYQEPPKDHFVINIRDKVRIILKNVFKRIPVEKHFEHVVSIVKTCAFNYPRLESCVFFISGMKTDNHYSMDFYEVVESILNIPQNAPALMIETCCRFLRDMILHTERQQMFCGLPVLALNSIYKWLSRVSEPFCKLIQNEVDACENMRLKTIADIHMINNILVFCHELDDFLNLLDVIGRKISKHISADDKMHALKHLVKFYSKVLCQDFNNNRDSSDSARFAELVMREFLNVCSHLGEIIVQPDDVVAVNKAVSLCVTVMNRFKDNERIGLVTGHTLYYILSISGEVYEYHEYLYERLLKLYKYSSFMWYIKPFIAFINVYEKDISRYKWYFKFCKDIYYYVGEHLSKSKRSCLGYLRDIMELLHRILRWHYDEVLENECMESIIRFACRGLLKPELSYSYECSKVLIELFANSSFSVYDT
;
A
#
# COMPACT_ATOMS: atom_id res chain seq x y z
N MET A 1 5.04 43.44 -14.55
CA MET A 1 6.26 42.64 -14.83
C MET A 1 5.97 41.22 -14.37
N MET A 2 5.74 40.29 -15.30
CA MET A 2 5.72 38.86 -15.00
C MET A 2 7.17 38.47 -14.67
N ASN A 3 7.40 37.97 -13.45
CA ASN A 3 8.71 37.52 -13.00
C ASN A 3 9.12 36.27 -13.80
N ASP A 4 10.29 36.28 -14.42
CA ASP A 4 10.95 35.14 -15.09
C ASP A 4 11.35 34.00 -14.13
N TYR A 5 10.70 33.90 -12.97
CA TYR A 5 10.96 32.91 -11.93
C TYR A 5 10.18 31.59 -12.15
N GLN A 6 9.74 31.33 -13.38
CA GLN A 6 8.56 30.49 -13.62
C GLN A 6 8.81 28.99 -13.90
N GLU A 7 10.02 28.53 -14.20
CA GLU A 7 10.27 27.09 -14.30
C GLU A 7 11.43 26.63 -13.40
N PRO A 8 11.25 25.51 -12.67
CA PRO A 8 12.36 24.91 -11.95
C PRO A 8 13.41 24.48 -12.99
N PRO A 9 14.71 24.68 -12.70
CA PRO A 9 15.76 24.33 -13.63
C PRO A 9 15.68 22.82 -13.90
N LYS A 10 15.33 22.44 -15.13
CA LYS A 10 15.40 21.05 -15.62
C LYS A 10 16.84 20.56 -15.72
N ASP A 11 17.79 21.48 -15.59
CA ASP A 11 19.21 21.21 -15.64
C ASP A 11 19.69 20.52 -14.36
N HIS A 12 20.05 19.24 -14.49
CA HIS A 12 20.69 18.44 -13.44
C HIS A 12 21.91 19.15 -12.82
N PHE A 13 22.57 20.03 -13.56
CA PHE A 13 23.68 20.85 -13.06
C PHE A 13 23.26 21.77 -11.92
N VAL A 14 22.13 22.48 -12.04
CA VAL A 14 21.68 23.43 -11.01
C VAL A 14 21.26 22.69 -9.75
N ILE A 15 20.56 21.57 -9.89
CA ILE A 15 20.18 20.70 -8.76
C ILE A 15 21.44 20.22 -8.02
N ASN A 16 22.43 19.72 -8.76
CA ASN A 16 23.70 19.25 -8.20
C ASN A 16 24.48 20.36 -7.49
N ILE A 17 24.55 21.57 -8.06
CA ILE A 17 25.18 22.72 -7.41
C ILE A 17 24.46 23.06 -6.11
N ARG A 18 23.13 23.13 -6.10
CA ARG A 18 22.35 23.45 -4.89
C ARG A 18 22.60 22.42 -3.79
N ASP A 19 22.67 21.14 -4.12
CA ASP A 19 23.02 20.09 -3.15
C ASP A 19 24.45 20.25 -2.60
N LYS A 20 25.43 20.53 -3.46
CA LYS A 20 26.80 20.82 -3.03
C LYS A 20 26.88 22.05 -2.12
N VAL A 21 26.18 23.13 -2.46
CA VAL A 21 26.12 24.34 -1.64
C VAL A 21 25.48 24.04 -0.29
N ARG A 22 24.40 23.26 -0.24
CA ARG A 22 23.76 22.84 1.02
C ARG A 22 24.72 22.02 1.90
N ILE A 23 25.49 21.11 1.31
CA ILE A 23 26.52 20.33 2.04
C ILE A 23 27.62 21.25 2.58
N ILE A 24 28.09 22.21 1.78
CA ILE A 24 29.08 23.20 2.21
C ILE A 24 28.55 24.03 3.37
N LEU A 25 27.32 24.56 3.25
CA LEU A 25 26.66 25.30 4.33
C LEU A 25 26.59 24.47 5.61
N LYS A 26 26.18 23.20 5.52
CA LYS A 26 26.14 22.29 6.67
C LYS A 26 27.50 22.13 7.33
N ASN A 27 28.57 22.01 6.55
CA ASN A 27 29.94 21.91 7.08
C ASN A 27 30.44 23.22 7.70
N VAL A 28 30.03 24.37 7.15
CA VAL A 28 30.35 25.69 7.70
C VAL A 28 29.64 25.90 9.04
N PHE A 29 28.34 25.62 9.13
CA PHE A 29 27.56 25.77 10.36
C PHE A 29 27.94 24.81 11.48
N LYS A 30 28.66 23.73 11.18
CA LYS A 30 29.32 22.91 12.22
C LYS A 30 30.50 23.61 12.91
N ARG A 31 31.02 24.70 12.33
CA ARG A 31 32.23 25.40 12.79
C ARG A 31 31.97 26.81 13.30
N ILE A 32 30.78 27.35 13.09
CA ILE A 32 30.42 28.71 13.50
C ILE A 32 29.12 28.71 14.33
N PRO A 33 28.93 29.66 15.26
CA PRO A 33 27.67 29.82 15.99
C PRO A 33 26.51 30.07 15.03
N VAL A 34 25.44 29.28 15.11
CA VAL A 34 24.31 29.33 14.16
C VAL A 34 23.27 30.37 14.58
N GLU A 35 23.17 30.67 15.87
CA GLU A 35 22.07 31.41 16.49
C GLU A 35 21.87 32.80 15.87
N LYS A 36 22.94 33.61 15.82
CA LYS A 36 22.87 34.97 15.26
C LYS A 36 22.49 35.00 13.77
N HIS A 37 22.95 34.00 13.01
CA HIS A 37 22.61 33.91 11.60
C HIS A 37 21.16 33.46 11.41
N PHE A 38 20.69 32.55 12.26
CA PHE A 38 19.33 32.06 12.22
C PHE A 38 18.33 33.16 12.60
N GLU A 39 18.54 33.87 13.71
CA GLU A 39 17.71 35.02 14.14
C GLU A 39 17.58 36.07 13.02
N HIS A 40 18.69 36.39 12.35
CA HIS A 40 18.68 37.32 11.23
C HIS A 40 17.82 36.81 10.06
N VAL A 41 17.93 35.54 9.71
CA VAL A 41 17.16 34.95 8.61
C VAL A 41 15.67 34.85 8.96
N VAL A 42 15.33 34.49 10.20
CA VAL A 42 13.95 34.49 10.70
C VAL A 42 13.34 35.89 10.60
N SER A 43 14.08 36.94 10.97
CA SER A 43 13.63 38.32 10.80
C SER A 43 13.36 38.67 9.32
N ILE A 44 14.14 38.13 8.38
CA ILE A 44 13.90 38.31 6.95
C ILE A 44 12.63 37.58 6.52
N VAL A 45 12.44 36.33 6.94
CA VAL A 45 11.25 35.53 6.64
C VAL A 45 9.98 36.27 7.08
N LYS A 46 9.98 36.83 8.29
CA LYS A 46 8.86 37.63 8.84
C LYS A 46 8.53 38.88 8.02
N THR A 47 9.55 39.56 7.52
CA THR A 47 9.37 40.83 6.80
C THR A 47 9.14 40.66 5.30
N CYS A 48 9.41 39.48 4.74
CA CYS A 48 9.42 39.21 3.30
C CYS A 48 8.39 38.16 2.85
N ALA A 49 7.22 38.09 3.49
CA ALA A 49 6.21 37.05 3.25
C ALA A 49 5.78 36.86 1.78
N PHE A 50 5.87 37.92 0.95
CA PHE A 50 5.46 37.89 -0.46
C PHE A 50 6.64 37.93 -1.46
N ASN A 51 7.88 38.02 -0.98
CA ASN A 51 9.06 38.01 -1.84
C ASN A 51 9.61 36.58 -1.95
N TYR A 52 9.01 35.77 -2.83
CA TYR A 52 9.36 34.36 -2.96
C TYR A 52 10.84 34.08 -3.23
N PRO A 53 11.56 34.81 -4.11
CA PRO A 53 12.99 34.58 -4.30
C PRO A 53 13.80 34.75 -3.01
N ARG A 54 13.48 35.80 -2.23
CA ARG A 54 14.16 36.05 -0.96
C ARG A 54 13.78 35.01 0.10
N LEU A 55 12.51 34.66 0.18
CA LEU A 55 12.00 33.66 1.12
C LEU A 55 12.57 32.26 0.81
N GLU A 56 12.64 31.89 -0.46
CA GLU A 56 13.25 30.65 -0.97
C GLU A 56 14.71 30.55 -0.53
N SER A 57 15.49 31.62 -0.77
CA SER A 57 16.90 31.66 -0.39
C SER A 57 17.09 31.55 1.12
N CYS A 58 16.21 32.17 1.92
CA CYS A 58 16.18 32.03 3.37
C CYS A 58 15.91 30.58 3.80
N VAL A 59 14.86 29.93 3.27
CA VAL A 59 14.53 28.54 3.61
C VAL A 59 15.65 27.58 3.17
N PHE A 60 16.23 27.79 1.99
CA PHE A 60 17.38 27.03 1.51
C PHE A 60 18.58 27.18 2.45
N PHE A 61 18.89 28.40 2.88
CA PHE A 61 20.00 28.66 3.80
C PHE A 61 19.78 28.00 5.17
N ILE A 62 18.58 28.10 5.74
CA ILE A 62 18.21 27.44 7.00
C ILE A 62 18.30 25.91 6.86
N SER A 63 17.97 25.34 5.69
CA SER A 63 18.11 23.90 5.46
C SER A 63 19.57 23.41 5.64
N GLY A 64 20.55 24.28 5.37
CA GLY A 64 21.96 24.01 5.63
C GLY A 64 22.37 24.18 7.10
N MET A 65 21.62 24.96 7.89
CA MET A 65 21.88 25.21 9.32
C MET A 65 21.53 24.03 10.23
N LYS A 66 20.83 23.02 9.71
CA LYS A 66 20.42 21.82 10.47
C LYS A 66 21.66 21.03 10.91
N THR A 67 22.14 21.37 12.10
CA THR A 67 23.12 20.59 12.87
C THR A 67 22.36 19.57 13.73
N ASP A 68 23.04 18.56 14.27
CA ASP A 68 22.42 17.51 15.10
C ASP A 68 21.90 18.05 16.47
N ASN A 69 21.89 19.36 16.65
CA ASN A 69 21.51 20.05 17.87
C ASN A 69 20.03 20.48 17.86
N HIS A 70 19.50 20.71 19.06
CA HIS A 70 18.09 20.96 19.36
C HIS A 70 17.52 22.14 18.54
N TYR A 71 16.32 21.98 17.98
CA TYR A 71 15.63 23.08 17.31
C TYR A 71 15.20 24.15 18.34
N SER A 72 15.57 25.42 18.10
CA SER A 72 15.05 26.53 18.89
C SER A 72 13.57 26.79 18.56
N MET A 73 12.88 27.52 19.44
CA MET A 73 11.50 27.99 19.21
C MET A 73 11.35 28.71 17.85
N ASP A 74 12.41 29.34 17.34
CA ASP A 74 12.33 30.12 16.09
C ASP A 74 12.26 29.24 14.83
N PHE A 75 12.55 27.93 14.92
CA PHE A 75 12.25 26.98 13.83
C PHE A 75 10.75 26.82 13.60
N TYR A 76 9.93 26.95 14.65
CA TYR A 76 8.48 26.89 14.50
C TYR A 76 7.95 28.07 13.69
N GLU A 77 8.50 29.27 13.88
CA GLU A 77 8.10 30.45 13.13
C GLU A 77 8.37 30.32 11.63
N VAL A 78 9.50 29.69 11.27
CA VAL A 78 9.82 29.38 9.86
C VAL A 78 8.83 28.37 9.29
N VAL A 79 8.52 27.31 10.05
CA VAL A 79 7.53 26.31 9.63
C VAL A 79 6.17 26.99 9.44
N GLU A 80 5.68 27.78 10.39
CA GLU A 80 4.42 28.52 10.25
C GLU A 80 4.41 29.42 9.01
N SER A 81 5.52 30.11 8.75
CA SER A 81 5.68 30.93 7.55
C SER A 81 5.56 30.10 6.27
N ILE A 82 6.18 28.91 6.22
CA ILE A 82 6.07 27.98 5.08
C ILE A 82 4.63 27.47 4.92
N LEU A 83 3.96 27.10 6.01
CA LEU A 83 2.60 26.55 5.96
C LEU A 83 1.56 27.57 5.47
N ASN A 84 1.88 28.87 5.53
CA ASN A 84 1.06 29.96 4.99
C ASN A 84 1.32 30.25 3.49
N ILE A 85 2.30 29.59 2.86
CA ILE A 85 2.59 29.76 1.43
C ILE A 85 1.49 29.08 0.61
N PRO A 86 0.90 29.78 -0.39
CA PRO A 86 -0.15 29.21 -1.22
C PRO A 86 0.42 28.18 -2.20
N GLN A 87 -0.40 27.20 -2.59
CA GLN A 87 -0.03 26.11 -3.50
C GLN A 87 0.44 26.60 -4.88
N ASN A 88 -0.03 27.78 -5.32
CA ASN A 88 0.33 28.39 -6.60
C ASN A 88 1.60 29.29 -6.53
N ALA A 89 2.36 29.21 -5.43
CA ALA A 89 3.66 29.85 -5.35
C ALA A 89 4.64 29.26 -6.40
N PRO A 90 5.74 29.96 -6.73
CA PRO A 90 6.68 29.47 -7.73
C PRO A 90 7.22 28.07 -7.41
N ALA A 91 7.37 27.24 -8.43
CA ALA A 91 7.72 25.82 -8.26
C ALA A 91 9.01 25.59 -7.45
N LEU A 92 10.05 26.39 -7.68
CA LEU A 92 11.32 26.31 -6.94
C LEU A 92 11.11 26.60 -5.43
N MET A 93 10.19 27.51 -5.09
CA MET A 93 9.86 27.81 -3.70
C MET A 93 9.14 26.62 -3.05
N ILE A 94 8.13 26.06 -3.72
CA ILE A 94 7.40 24.87 -3.24
C ILE A 94 8.35 23.69 -3.06
N GLU A 95 9.24 23.42 -4.01
CA GLU A 95 10.23 22.34 -3.91
C GLU A 95 11.17 22.54 -2.70
N THR A 96 11.65 23.77 -2.51
CA THR A 96 12.54 24.12 -1.39
C THR A 96 11.82 23.95 -0.05
N CYS A 97 10.53 24.31 0.03
CA CYS A 97 9.70 24.07 1.20
C CYS A 97 9.47 22.58 1.45
N CYS A 98 9.10 21.79 0.43
CA CYS A 98 8.92 20.35 0.53
C CYS A 98 10.18 19.67 1.09
N ARG A 99 11.36 20.04 0.57
CA ARG A 99 12.64 19.52 1.05
C ARG A 99 12.91 19.91 2.49
N PHE A 100 12.70 21.18 2.85
CA PHE A 100 12.87 21.65 4.21
C PHE A 100 11.95 20.93 5.21
N LEU A 101 10.67 20.82 4.90
CA LEU A 101 9.66 20.18 5.75
C LEU A 101 9.89 18.68 5.89
N ARG A 102 10.28 18.00 4.80
CA ARG A 102 10.71 16.59 4.86
C ARG A 102 11.89 16.41 5.81
N ASP A 103 12.94 17.21 5.66
CA ASP A 103 14.11 17.13 6.52
C ASP A 103 13.74 17.42 7.99
N MET A 104 12.75 18.28 8.24
CA MET A 104 12.21 18.53 9.60
C MET A 104 11.47 17.31 10.16
N ILE A 105 10.62 16.66 9.37
CA ILE A 105 9.89 15.45 9.78
C ILE A 105 10.90 14.36 10.18
N LEU A 106 11.86 14.06 9.30
CA LEU A 106 12.87 13.04 9.54
C LEU A 106 13.71 13.33 10.78
N HIS A 107 14.03 14.60 11.05
CA HIS A 107 14.76 14.97 12.25
C HIS A 107 13.88 14.85 13.51
N THR A 108 12.63 15.30 13.44
CA THR A 108 11.68 15.25 14.57
C THR A 108 11.39 13.81 14.99
N GLU A 109 11.19 12.90 14.03
CA GLU A 109 10.98 11.48 14.31
C GLU A 109 12.18 10.84 15.01
N ARG A 110 13.42 11.22 14.62
CA ARG A 110 14.63 10.78 15.32
C ARG A 110 14.67 11.34 16.74
N GLN A 111 14.41 12.63 16.92
CA GLN A 111 14.44 13.25 18.26
C GLN A 111 13.36 12.74 19.20
N GLN A 112 12.15 12.44 18.71
CA GLN A 112 11.08 11.86 19.53
C GLN A 112 11.49 10.53 20.15
N MET A 113 12.36 9.75 19.49
CA MET A 113 12.91 8.53 20.07
C MET A 113 13.87 8.78 21.24
N PHE A 114 14.49 9.97 21.34
CA PHE A 114 15.57 10.21 22.30
C PHE A 114 15.26 11.28 23.36
N CYS A 115 14.45 12.29 23.07
CA CYS A 115 14.44 13.54 23.85
C CYS A 115 13.07 13.96 24.41
N GLY A 116 11.98 13.24 24.12
CA GLY A 116 10.64 13.56 24.68
C GLY A 116 10.14 14.99 24.38
N LEU A 117 10.63 15.62 23.31
CA LEU A 117 10.35 17.01 22.96
C LEU A 117 8.85 17.22 22.65
N PRO A 118 8.32 18.45 22.88
CA PRO A 118 6.95 18.77 22.53
C PRO A 118 6.69 18.45 21.06
N VAL A 119 5.61 17.71 20.82
CA VAL A 119 5.24 17.23 19.50
C VAL A 119 4.90 18.44 18.65
N LEU A 120 5.84 18.85 17.78
CA LEU A 120 5.53 19.75 16.67
C LEU A 120 4.29 19.18 15.98
N ALA A 121 3.32 20.05 15.65
CA ALA A 121 2.07 19.63 15.04
C ALA A 121 2.31 19.12 13.60
N LEU A 122 2.90 17.93 13.47
CA LEU A 122 3.27 17.30 12.20
C LEU A 122 2.07 17.17 11.27
N ASN A 123 0.86 17.05 11.83
CA ASN A 123 -0.40 17.08 11.08
C ASN A 123 -0.53 18.31 10.19
N SER A 124 -0.11 19.50 10.64
CA SER A 124 -0.14 20.71 9.81
C SER A 124 0.85 20.64 8.66
N ILE A 125 2.03 20.04 8.88
CA ILE A 125 3.02 19.79 7.84
C ILE A 125 2.49 18.77 6.83
N TYR A 126 1.99 17.62 7.29
CA TYR A 126 1.43 16.58 6.41
C TYR A 126 0.24 17.11 5.59
N LYS A 127 -0.63 17.92 6.20
CA LYS A 127 -1.74 18.61 5.51
C LYS A 127 -1.27 19.63 4.47
N TRP A 128 -0.13 20.29 4.68
CA TRP A 128 0.44 21.17 3.68
C TRP A 128 1.14 20.38 2.56
N LEU A 129 1.84 19.30 2.88
CA LEU A 129 2.48 18.43 1.88
C LEU A 129 1.44 17.71 1.00
N SER A 130 0.27 17.34 1.53
CA SER A 130 -0.80 16.71 0.73
C SER A 130 -1.35 17.63 -0.35
N ARG A 131 -1.22 18.94 -0.15
CA ARG A 131 -1.65 20.00 -1.07
C ARG A 131 -0.65 20.32 -2.17
N VAL A 132 0.58 19.82 -2.06
CA VAL A 132 1.66 19.96 -3.05
C VAL A 132 2.28 18.59 -3.33
N SER A 133 1.40 17.59 -3.50
CA SER A 133 1.77 16.18 -3.58
C SER A 133 2.75 15.92 -4.73
N GLU A 134 2.52 16.51 -5.92
CA GLU A 134 3.34 16.26 -7.09
C GLU A 134 4.80 16.75 -6.93
N PRO A 135 5.07 18.02 -6.53
CA PRO A 135 6.42 18.45 -6.17
C PRO A 135 7.09 17.56 -5.11
N PHE A 136 6.33 17.12 -4.11
CA PHE A 136 6.82 16.26 -3.05
C PHE A 136 7.17 14.84 -3.58
N CYS A 137 6.32 14.25 -4.41
CA CYS A 137 6.58 12.97 -5.07
C CYS A 137 7.85 13.02 -5.92
N LYS A 138 8.04 14.09 -6.71
CA LYS A 138 9.26 14.31 -7.51
C LYS A 138 10.50 14.38 -6.61
N LEU A 139 10.41 15.10 -5.49
CA LEU A 139 11.50 15.17 -4.51
C LEU A 139 11.89 13.78 -3.99
N ILE A 140 10.90 12.97 -3.56
CA ILE A 140 11.15 11.62 -3.03
C ILE A 140 11.77 10.71 -4.09
N GLN A 141 11.34 10.82 -5.35
CA GLN A 141 11.85 10.00 -6.45
C GLN A 141 13.26 10.40 -6.89
N ASN A 142 13.56 11.70 -6.94
CA ASN A 142 14.81 12.23 -7.47
C ASN A 142 15.98 12.20 -6.49
N GLU A 143 15.73 11.98 -5.20
CA GLU A 143 16.84 11.90 -4.24
C GLU A 143 17.71 10.67 -4.50
N VAL A 144 18.85 10.93 -5.13
CA VAL A 144 19.88 9.96 -5.51
C VAL A 144 20.32 9.12 -4.31
N ASP A 145 20.49 7.82 -4.57
CA ASP A 145 20.72 6.70 -3.66
C ASP A 145 22.06 6.73 -2.87
N ALA A 146 22.68 7.90 -2.68
CA ALA A 146 24.00 8.04 -2.06
C ALA A 146 24.02 7.87 -0.52
N CYS A 147 22.95 7.35 0.08
CA CYS A 147 22.89 7.13 1.53
C CYS A 147 23.27 5.68 1.86
N GLU A 148 24.28 5.49 2.71
CA GLU A 148 24.70 4.18 3.24
C GLU A 148 23.57 3.41 3.93
N ASN A 149 22.48 4.09 4.34
CA ASN A 149 21.31 3.46 4.95
C ASN A 149 20.01 3.70 4.17
N MET A 150 20.06 3.29 2.90
CA MET A 150 18.93 3.33 1.96
C MET A 150 17.66 2.66 2.49
N ARG A 151 17.81 1.62 3.32
CA ARG A 151 16.71 0.94 4.01
C ARG A 151 15.94 1.87 4.95
N LEU A 152 16.63 2.44 5.95
CA LEU A 152 15.96 3.30 6.95
C LEU A 152 15.34 4.52 6.28
N LYS A 153 15.99 5.05 5.25
CA LYS A 153 15.46 6.13 4.43
C LYS A 153 14.14 5.73 3.76
N THR A 154 14.11 4.57 3.12
CA THR A 154 12.90 4.08 2.42
C THR A 154 11.74 3.86 3.39
N ILE A 155 11.99 3.26 4.57
CA ILE A 155 10.95 3.06 5.59
C ILE A 155 10.43 4.41 6.10
N ALA A 156 11.31 5.39 6.33
CA ALA A 156 10.91 6.72 6.77
C ALA A 156 10.10 7.47 5.70
N ASP A 157 10.50 7.36 4.43
CA ASP A 157 9.75 7.92 3.29
C ASP A 157 8.34 7.29 3.22
N ILE A 158 8.20 5.96 3.38
CA ILE A 158 6.90 5.28 3.42
C ILE A 158 6.06 5.77 4.60
N HIS A 159 6.65 5.87 5.80
CA HIS A 159 5.94 6.37 6.97
C HIS A 159 5.43 7.80 6.76
N MET A 160 6.26 8.68 6.22
CA MET A 160 5.90 10.06 5.92
C MET A 160 4.79 10.14 4.86
N ILE A 161 4.88 9.39 3.76
CA ILE A 161 3.85 9.38 2.71
C ILE A 161 2.51 8.89 3.28
N ASN A 162 2.51 7.81 4.05
CA ASN A 162 1.30 7.31 4.71
C ASN A 162 0.62 8.39 5.57
N ASN A 163 1.40 9.17 6.33
CA ASN A 163 0.84 10.28 7.11
C ASN A 163 0.30 11.43 6.24
N ILE A 164 0.86 11.65 5.05
CA ILE A 164 0.36 12.64 4.08
C ILE A 164 -0.95 12.17 3.44
N LEU A 165 -1.08 10.88 3.13
CA LEU A 165 -2.26 10.30 2.47
C LEU A 165 -3.55 10.53 3.26
N VAL A 166 -3.48 10.57 4.59
CA VAL A 166 -4.62 10.89 5.48
C VAL A 166 -5.22 12.28 5.21
N PHE A 167 -4.44 13.20 4.63
CA PHE A 167 -4.85 14.58 4.34
C PHE A 167 -5.06 14.86 2.85
N CYS A 168 -5.00 13.85 1.97
CA CYS A 168 -5.29 14.01 0.56
C CYS A 168 -6.79 14.21 0.33
N HIS A 169 -7.15 15.26 -0.42
CA HIS A 169 -8.54 15.53 -0.81
C HIS A 169 -8.85 15.06 -2.23
N GLU A 170 -7.84 15.06 -3.10
CA GLU A 170 -7.96 14.65 -4.49
C GLU A 170 -7.49 13.21 -4.69
N LEU A 171 -8.23 12.45 -5.49
CA LEU A 171 -7.91 11.05 -5.77
C LEU A 171 -6.60 10.92 -6.55
N ASP A 172 -6.30 11.85 -7.45
CA ASP A 172 -5.08 11.81 -8.26
C ASP A 172 -3.82 12.02 -7.41
N ASP A 173 -3.85 12.97 -6.46
CA ASP A 173 -2.79 13.15 -5.46
C ASP A 173 -2.54 11.88 -4.64
N PHE A 174 -3.63 11.25 -4.20
CA PHE A 174 -3.60 10.01 -3.44
C PHE A 174 -2.96 8.87 -4.24
N LEU A 175 -3.39 8.68 -5.50
CA LEU A 175 -2.85 7.64 -6.39
C LEU A 175 -1.38 7.88 -6.74
N ASN A 176 -0.97 9.14 -6.94
CA ASN A 176 0.43 9.50 -7.22
C ASN A 176 1.36 9.15 -6.05
N LEU A 177 0.97 9.50 -4.82
CA LEU A 177 1.73 9.17 -3.61
C LEU A 177 1.82 7.65 -3.40
N LEU A 178 0.74 6.92 -3.68
CA LEU A 178 0.70 5.47 -3.62
C LEU A 178 1.66 4.79 -4.60
N ASP A 179 1.69 5.29 -5.83
CA ASP A 179 2.61 4.81 -6.84
C ASP A 179 4.08 5.07 -6.44
N VAL A 180 4.36 6.20 -5.77
CA VAL A 180 5.70 6.46 -5.20
C VAL A 180 6.07 5.43 -4.14
N ILE A 181 5.16 5.09 -3.21
CA ILE A 181 5.39 4.03 -2.22
C ILE A 181 5.68 2.70 -2.92
N GLY A 182 4.84 2.30 -3.87
CA GLY A 182 5.01 1.05 -4.62
C GLY A 182 6.36 0.96 -5.30
N ARG A 183 6.74 2.00 -6.06
CA ARG A 183 8.05 2.09 -6.73
C ARG A 183 9.22 2.06 -5.74
N LYS A 184 9.12 2.75 -4.61
CA LYS A 184 10.15 2.75 -3.56
C LYS A 184 10.34 1.35 -2.96
N ILE A 185 9.24 0.66 -2.65
CA ILE A 185 9.27 -0.71 -2.14
C ILE A 185 9.95 -1.64 -3.14
N SER A 186 9.46 -1.67 -4.39
CA SER A 186 9.98 -2.61 -5.40
C SER A 186 11.43 -2.34 -5.79
N LYS A 187 11.88 -1.08 -5.77
CA LYS A 187 13.24 -0.70 -6.21
C LYS A 187 14.28 -0.81 -5.10
N HIS A 188 13.91 -0.58 -3.83
CA HIS A 188 14.89 -0.28 -2.79
C HIS A 188 14.78 -1.13 -1.52
N ILE A 189 13.71 -1.92 -1.36
CA ILE A 189 13.57 -2.79 -0.20
C ILE A 189 14.06 -4.19 -0.57
N SER A 190 15.07 -4.66 0.17
CA SER A 190 15.59 -6.02 0.02
C SER A 190 14.53 -7.06 0.41
N ALA A 191 14.70 -8.32 -0.01
CA ALA A 191 13.76 -9.38 0.35
C ALA A 191 13.54 -9.49 1.87
N ASP A 192 14.63 -9.37 2.64
CA ASP A 192 14.62 -9.44 4.12
C ASP A 192 13.90 -8.24 4.76
N ASP A 193 13.95 -7.08 4.11
CA ASP A 193 13.37 -5.84 4.65
C ASP A 193 11.88 -5.65 4.32
N LYS A 194 11.35 -6.41 3.36
CA LYS A 194 9.92 -6.35 3.00
C LYS A 194 9.02 -6.69 4.17
N MET A 195 9.45 -7.61 5.03
CA MET A 195 8.70 -7.96 6.24
C MET A 195 8.64 -6.79 7.24
N HIS A 196 9.74 -6.05 7.39
CA HIS A 196 9.73 -4.83 8.19
C HIS A 196 8.78 -3.78 7.60
N ALA A 197 8.79 -3.59 6.28
CA ALA A 197 7.84 -2.70 5.61
C ALA A 197 6.39 -3.13 5.89
N LEU A 198 6.06 -4.42 5.74
CA LEU A 198 4.73 -4.97 6.04
C LEU A 198 4.32 -4.70 7.50
N LYS A 199 5.21 -4.93 8.47
CA LYS A 199 4.95 -4.63 9.90
C LYS A 199 4.55 -3.16 10.10
N HIS A 200 5.27 -2.22 9.48
CA HIS A 200 4.98 -0.80 9.58
C HIS A 200 3.65 -0.43 8.92
N LEU A 201 3.38 -0.96 7.73
CA LEU A 201 2.13 -0.75 6.99
C LEU A 201 0.92 -1.27 7.77
N VAL A 202 0.98 -2.50 8.27
CA VAL A 202 -0.09 -3.12 9.06
C VAL A 202 -0.37 -2.30 10.32
N LYS A 203 0.68 -1.85 11.02
CA LYS A 203 0.54 -1.00 12.21
C LYS A 203 -0.16 0.32 11.88
N PHE A 204 0.24 0.96 10.78
CA PHE A 204 -0.34 2.21 10.32
C PHE A 204 -1.82 2.06 9.95
N TYR A 205 -2.14 1.16 9.02
CA TYR A 205 -3.52 0.97 8.55
C TYR A 205 -4.46 0.47 9.63
N SER A 206 -3.99 -0.42 10.52
CA SER A 206 -4.79 -0.85 11.67
C SER A 206 -5.12 0.33 12.58
N LYS A 207 -4.16 1.21 12.87
CA LYS A 207 -4.40 2.40 13.70
C LYS A 207 -5.44 3.31 13.05
N VAL A 208 -5.26 3.61 11.77
CA VAL A 208 -6.11 4.54 11.01
C VAL A 208 -7.56 4.01 10.92
N LEU A 209 -7.74 2.75 10.55
CA LEU A 209 -9.07 2.13 10.47
C LEU A 209 -9.74 2.00 11.84
N CYS A 210 -9.01 1.60 12.88
CA CYS A 210 -9.57 1.55 14.23
C CYS A 210 -10.00 2.93 14.74
N GLN A 211 -9.26 3.99 14.43
CA GLN A 211 -9.64 5.35 14.79
C GLN A 211 -10.92 5.78 14.06
N ASP A 212 -11.04 5.51 12.76
CA ASP A 212 -12.26 5.81 12.01
C ASP A 212 -13.45 5.00 12.55
N PHE A 213 -13.31 3.69 12.75
CA PHE A 213 -14.42 2.85 13.24
C PHE A 213 -14.93 3.24 14.63
N ASN A 214 -14.07 3.80 15.47
CA ASN A 214 -14.45 4.25 16.82
C ASN A 214 -15.04 5.66 16.83
N ASN A 215 -14.59 6.55 15.93
CA ASN A 215 -14.94 7.97 15.97
C ASN A 215 -16.03 8.36 14.96
N ASN A 216 -16.14 7.64 13.85
CA ASN A 216 -17.06 7.96 12.77
C ASN A 216 -18.39 7.22 12.94
N ARG A 217 -19.47 7.97 13.18
CA ARG A 217 -20.82 7.43 13.31
C ARG A 217 -21.52 7.26 11.96
N ASP A 218 -21.04 7.91 10.90
CA ASP A 218 -21.60 7.77 9.56
C ASP A 218 -21.03 6.52 8.89
N SER A 219 -21.89 5.53 8.69
CA SER A 219 -21.50 4.28 8.04
C SER A 219 -21.07 4.46 6.59
N SER A 220 -21.60 5.46 5.88
CA SER A 220 -21.26 5.71 4.48
C SER A 220 -19.88 6.33 4.33
N ASP A 221 -19.54 7.31 5.17
CA ASP A 221 -18.21 7.93 5.16
C ASP A 221 -17.15 6.95 5.64
N SER A 222 -17.43 6.19 6.70
CA SER A 222 -16.54 5.12 7.18
C SER A 222 -16.34 4.04 6.11
N ALA A 223 -17.37 3.69 5.34
CA ALA A 223 -17.25 2.75 4.21
C ALA A 223 -16.34 3.29 3.09
N ARG A 224 -16.53 4.55 2.68
CA ARG A 224 -15.67 5.19 1.66
C ARG A 224 -14.21 5.24 2.12
N PHE A 225 -13.99 5.60 3.38
CA PHE A 225 -12.67 5.66 3.98
C PHE A 225 -12.01 4.27 4.04
N ALA A 226 -12.74 3.25 4.48
CA ALA A 226 -12.24 1.88 4.53
C ALA A 226 -11.92 1.32 3.12
N GLU A 227 -12.76 1.61 2.12
CA GLU A 227 -12.48 1.25 0.73
C GLU A 227 -11.16 1.87 0.25
N LEU A 228 -10.95 3.16 0.53
CA LEU A 228 -9.75 3.90 0.15
C LEU A 228 -8.50 3.30 0.82
N VAL A 229 -8.54 3.12 2.15
CA VAL A 229 -7.42 2.57 2.92
C VAL A 229 -7.10 1.13 2.49
N MET A 230 -8.09 0.30 2.23
CA MET A 230 -7.84 -1.06 1.76
C MET A 230 -7.30 -1.10 0.33
N ARG A 231 -7.69 -0.16 -0.53
CA ARG A 231 -7.11 -0.01 -1.87
C ARG A 231 -5.65 0.43 -1.80
N GLU A 232 -5.33 1.32 -0.86
CA GLU A 232 -3.97 1.71 -0.53
C GLU A 232 -3.14 0.48 -0.13
N PHE A 233 -3.65 -0.26 0.86
CA PHE A 233 -2.96 -1.41 1.39
C PHE A 233 -2.78 -2.51 0.35
N LEU A 234 -3.80 -2.75 -0.49
CA LEU A 234 -3.71 -3.64 -1.65
C LEU A 234 -2.57 -3.25 -2.60
N ASN A 235 -2.54 -1.99 -3.02
CA ASN A 235 -1.53 -1.50 -3.96
C ASN A 235 -0.13 -1.67 -3.37
N VAL A 236 0.05 -1.35 -2.09
CA VAL A 236 1.35 -1.51 -1.44
C VAL A 236 1.73 -2.98 -1.32
N CYS A 237 0.80 -3.85 -0.92
CA CYS A 237 1.04 -5.29 -0.82
C CYS A 237 1.42 -5.92 -2.17
N SER A 238 0.82 -5.51 -3.28
CA SER A 238 1.17 -6.06 -4.59
C SER A 238 2.60 -5.74 -5.03
N HIS A 239 3.22 -4.70 -4.47
CA HIS A 239 4.61 -4.31 -4.74
C HIS A 239 5.64 -4.98 -3.82
N LEU A 240 5.21 -5.60 -2.71
CA LEU A 240 6.11 -6.33 -1.82
C LEU A 240 6.65 -7.59 -2.52
N GLY A 241 5.85 -8.31 -3.30
CA GLY A 241 6.25 -9.61 -3.86
C GLY A 241 6.49 -10.66 -2.76
N GLU A 242 7.13 -11.79 -3.08
CA GLU A 242 7.39 -12.85 -2.09
C GLU A 242 8.28 -12.35 -0.94
N ILE A 243 7.92 -12.73 0.30
CA ILE A 243 8.64 -12.40 1.53
C ILE A 243 9.07 -13.71 2.19
N ILE A 244 10.31 -13.76 2.66
CA ILE A 244 10.78 -14.83 3.53
C ILE A 244 10.23 -14.55 4.94
N VAL A 245 9.29 -15.35 5.42
CA VAL A 245 8.67 -15.17 6.73
C VAL A 245 9.43 -16.00 7.75
N GLN A 246 10.08 -15.35 8.72
CA GLN A 246 10.67 -16.05 9.86
C GLN A 246 9.59 -16.40 10.90
N PRO A 247 9.82 -17.35 11.82
CA PRO A 247 8.85 -17.68 12.87
C PRO A 247 8.34 -16.47 13.67
N ASP A 248 9.22 -15.51 13.98
CA ASP A 248 8.85 -14.28 14.70
C ASP A 248 8.01 -13.29 13.86
N ASP A 249 8.03 -13.45 12.54
CA ASP A 249 7.31 -12.59 11.59
C ASP A 249 5.86 -13.02 11.38
N VAL A 250 5.50 -14.26 11.74
CA VAL A 250 4.15 -14.81 11.64
C VAL A 250 3.13 -13.92 12.34
N VAL A 251 3.51 -13.27 13.45
CA VAL A 251 2.66 -12.32 14.18
C VAL A 251 2.27 -11.12 13.31
N ALA A 252 3.17 -10.64 12.44
CA ALA A 252 2.89 -9.52 11.55
C ALA A 252 1.90 -9.90 10.45
N VAL A 253 2.10 -11.08 9.84
CA VAL A 253 1.18 -11.65 8.83
C VAL A 253 -0.20 -11.85 9.44
N ASN A 254 -0.28 -12.43 10.64
CA ASN A 254 -1.54 -12.63 11.35
C ASN A 254 -2.25 -11.31 11.67
N LYS A 255 -1.51 -10.25 12.00
CA LYS A 255 -2.10 -8.90 12.17
C LYS A 255 -2.63 -8.34 10.85
N ALA A 256 -1.91 -8.55 9.74
CA ALA A 256 -2.36 -8.13 8.42
C ALA A 256 -3.66 -8.84 8.00
N VAL A 257 -3.71 -10.16 8.22
CA VAL A 257 -4.92 -10.98 8.01
C VAL A 257 -6.06 -10.50 8.91
N SER A 258 -5.80 -10.29 10.20
CA SER A 258 -6.80 -9.83 11.17
C SER A 258 -7.39 -8.48 10.78
N LEU A 259 -6.57 -7.58 10.24
CA LEU A 259 -7.02 -6.31 9.68
C LEU A 259 -8.02 -6.53 8.55
N CYS A 260 -7.68 -7.35 7.54
CA CYS A 260 -8.59 -7.66 6.43
C CYS A 260 -9.90 -8.27 6.93
N VAL A 261 -9.83 -9.26 7.82
CA VAL A 261 -11.03 -9.90 8.38
C VAL A 261 -11.88 -8.91 9.18
N THR A 262 -11.27 -7.99 9.92
CA THR A 262 -11.99 -6.94 10.66
C THR A 262 -12.79 -6.05 9.72
N VAL A 263 -12.17 -5.59 8.62
CA VAL A 263 -12.86 -4.78 7.60
C VAL A 263 -13.97 -5.57 6.91
N MET A 264 -13.72 -6.83 6.53
CA MET A 264 -14.73 -7.72 5.93
C MET A 264 -15.94 -7.91 6.83
N ASN A 265 -15.76 -8.13 8.14
CA ASN A 265 -16.90 -8.30 9.05
C ASN A 265 -17.68 -6.99 9.25
N ARG A 266 -16.96 -5.86 9.33
CA ARG A 266 -17.58 -4.53 9.52
C ARG A 266 -18.44 -4.15 8.32
N PHE A 267 -17.99 -4.47 7.11
CA PHE A 267 -18.66 -4.11 5.86
C PHE A 267 -19.09 -5.34 5.06
N LYS A 268 -19.60 -6.36 5.75
CA LYS A 268 -19.93 -7.67 5.16
C LYS A 268 -20.88 -7.60 3.96
N ASP A 269 -21.74 -6.59 3.92
CA ASP A 269 -22.76 -6.40 2.86
C ASP A 269 -22.31 -5.41 1.76
N ASN A 270 -21.10 -4.84 1.88
CA ASN A 270 -20.55 -3.91 0.89
C ASN A 270 -19.60 -4.64 -0.06
N GLU A 271 -20.10 -4.99 -1.25
CA GLU A 271 -19.34 -5.75 -2.25
C GLU A 271 -18.03 -5.06 -2.68
N ARG A 272 -18.00 -3.73 -2.79
CA ARG A 272 -16.80 -2.99 -3.22
C ARG A 272 -15.68 -3.12 -2.20
N ILE A 273 -16.00 -2.94 -0.92
CA ILE A 273 -15.04 -3.11 0.17
C ILE A 273 -14.62 -4.58 0.26
N GLY A 274 -15.58 -5.50 0.21
CA GLY A 274 -15.31 -6.94 0.18
C GLY A 274 -14.33 -7.34 -0.92
N LEU A 275 -14.51 -6.81 -2.14
CA LEU A 275 -13.64 -7.06 -3.27
C LEU A 275 -12.20 -6.61 -3.02
N VAL A 276 -12.00 -5.35 -2.64
CA VAL A 276 -10.65 -4.81 -2.41
C VAL A 276 -9.98 -5.49 -1.21
N THR A 277 -10.73 -5.78 -0.15
CA THR A 277 -10.20 -6.49 1.03
C THR A 277 -9.89 -7.96 0.73
N GLY A 278 -10.70 -8.63 -0.09
CA GLY A 278 -10.45 -9.99 -0.58
C GLY A 278 -9.17 -10.07 -1.39
N HIS A 279 -8.95 -9.11 -2.29
CA HIS A 279 -7.69 -9.00 -3.03
C HIS A 279 -6.50 -8.71 -2.12
N THR A 280 -6.67 -7.83 -1.13
CA THR A 280 -5.59 -7.53 -0.17
C THR A 280 -5.19 -8.79 0.60
N LEU A 281 -6.18 -9.55 1.05
CA LEU A 281 -5.96 -10.82 1.75
C LEU A 281 -5.29 -11.86 0.85
N TYR A 282 -5.67 -11.94 -0.43
CA TYR A 282 -4.97 -12.79 -1.41
C TYR A 282 -3.48 -12.47 -1.48
N TYR A 283 -3.09 -11.19 -1.56
CA TYR A 283 -1.68 -10.82 -1.59
C TYR A 283 -1.00 -11.15 -0.27
N ILE A 284 -1.58 -10.81 0.88
CA ILE A 284 -0.99 -11.11 2.20
C ILE A 284 -0.71 -12.62 2.35
N LEU A 285 -1.67 -13.47 1.99
CA LEU A 285 -1.53 -14.93 2.05
C LEU A 285 -0.52 -15.45 1.01
N SER A 286 -0.53 -14.90 -0.21
CA SER A 286 0.42 -15.33 -1.25
C SER A 286 1.85 -14.95 -0.92
N ILE A 287 2.04 -13.80 -0.28
CA ILE A 287 3.34 -13.27 0.10
C ILE A 287 3.96 -14.08 1.25
N SER A 288 3.15 -14.63 2.14
CA SER A 288 3.67 -15.38 3.28
C SER A 288 4.27 -16.73 2.89
N GLY A 289 3.82 -17.33 1.79
CA GLY A 289 4.41 -18.53 1.18
C GLY A 289 4.31 -19.82 1.99
N GLU A 290 4.01 -19.74 3.28
CA GLU A 290 4.00 -20.85 4.24
C GLU A 290 2.64 -21.03 4.92
N VAL A 291 2.41 -22.24 5.44
CA VAL A 291 1.19 -22.60 6.18
C VAL A 291 1.40 -22.32 7.68
N TYR A 292 0.52 -21.51 8.27
CA TYR A 292 0.49 -21.28 9.73
C TYR A 292 -0.69 -21.97 10.39
N GLU A 293 -0.61 -22.22 11.70
CA GLU A 293 -1.73 -22.78 12.48
C GLU A 293 -3.01 -21.93 12.36
N TYR A 294 -2.86 -20.61 12.23
CA TYR A 294 -3.99 -19.70 12.06
C TYR A 294 -4.67 -19.82 10.68
N HIS A 295 -4.02 -20.39 9.66
CA HIS A 295 -4.59 -20.54 8.33
C HIS A 295 -5.82 -21.44 8.32
N GLU A 296 -5.82 -22.50 9.14
CA GLU A 296 -6.95 -23.42 9.20
C GLU A 296 -8.21 -22.73 9.72
N TYR A 297 -8.07 -22.06 10.87
CA TYR A 297 -9.15 -21.26 11.46
C TYR A 297 -9.62 -20.13 10.54
N LEU A 298 -8.67 -19.43 9.89
CA LEU A 298 -9.00 -18.36 8.94
C LEU A 298 -9.80 -18.91 7.75
N TYR A 299 -9.36 -20.03 7.18
CA TYR A 299 -10.02 -20.68 6.06
C TYR A 299 -11.44 -21.09 6.41
N GLU A 300 -11.64 -21.79 7.53
CA GLU A 300 -12.97 -22.20 8.00
C GLU A 300 -13.90 -20.99 8.21
N ARG A 301 -13.35 -19.91 8.78
CA ARG A 301 -14.08 -18.66 8.98
C ARG A 301 -14.49 -18.03 7.65
N LEU A 302 -13.59 -17.96 6.67
CA LEU A 302 -13.88 -17.42 5.34
C LEU A 302 -14.90 -18.29 4.60
N LEU A 303 -14.80 -19.61 4.71
CA LEU A 303 -15.77 -20.55 4.15
C LEU A 303 -17.15 -20.33 4.76
N LYS A 304 -17.26 -20.18 6.08
CA LYS A 304 -18.53 -19.88 6.75
C LYS A 304 -19.13 -18.55 6.26
N LEU A 305 -18.30 -17.51 6.10
CA LEU A 305 -18.75 -16.22 5.60
C LEU A 305 -19.16 -16.28 4.11
N TYR A 306 -18.44 -17.03 3.30
CA TYR A 306 -18.77 -17.26 1.90
C TYR A 306 -20.11 -17.99 1.75
N LYS A 307 -20.32 -19.08 2.51
CA LYS A 307 -21.58 -19.82 2.55
C LYS A 307 -22.76 -18.93 2.98
N TYR A 308 -22.54 -18.03 3.95
CA TYR A 308 -23.59 -17.12 4.43
C TYR A 308 -23.93 -16.02 3.43
N SER A 309 -22.92 -15.37 2.85
CA SER A 309 -23.12 -14.16 2.04
C SER A 309 -23.24 -14.41 0.54
N SER A 310 -22.73 -15.55 0.07
CA SER A 310 -22.61 -15.90 -1.35
C SER A 310 -21.82 -14.88 -2.19
N PHE A 311 -21.01 -14.02 -1.58
CA PHE A 311 -20.24 -13.03 -2.33
C PHE A 311 -19.00 -13.65 -2.99
N MET A 312 -18.72 -13.24 -4.23
CA MET A 312 -17.62 -13.82 -5.01
C MET A 312 -16.23 -13.32 -4.64
N TRP A 313 -16.11 -12.26 -3.86
CA TRP A 313 -14.81 -11.72 -3.46
C TRP A 313 -14.03 -12.64 -2.49
N TYR A 314 -14.65 -13.69 -1.94
CA TYR A 314 -13.97 -14.74 -1.16
C TYR A 314 -13.14 -15.70 -2.04
N ILE A 315 -13.39 -15.74 -3.35
CA ILE A 315 -12.70 -16.64 -4.29
C ILE A 315 -11.19 -16.38 -4.31
N LYS A 316 -10.78 -15.11 -4.31
CA LYS A 316 -9.35 -14.73 -4.32
C LYS A 316 -8.60 -15.26 -3.10
N PRO A 317 -9.03 -15.01 -1.85
CA PRO A 317 -8.43 -15.66 -0.68
C PRO A 317 -8.29 -17.18 -0.81
N PHE A 318 -9.31 -17.89 -1.33
CA PHE A 318 -9.21 -19.33 -1.54
C PHE A 318 -8.14 -19.73 -2.55
N ILE A 319 -7.99 -18.99 -3.65
CA ILE A 319 -6.88 -19.21 -4.60
C ILE A 319 -5.52 -19.06 -3.90
N ALA A 320 -5.37 -18.05 -3.03
CA ALA A 320 -4.12 -17.89 -2.27
C ALA A 320 -3.85 -19.07 -1.34
N PHE A 321 -4.86 -19.61 -0.66
CA PHE A 321 -4.67 -20.81 0.13
C PHE A 321 -4.24 -22.01 -0.72
N ILE A 322 -4.86 -22.24 -1.89
CA ILE A 322 -4.39 -23.30 -2.79
C ILE A 322 -2.90 -23.12 -3.11
N ASN A 323 -2.49 -21.91 -3.49
CA ASN A 323 -1.07 -21.63 -3.80
C ASN A 323 -0.13 -21.96 -2.65
N VAL A 324 -0.54 -21.67 -1.41
CA VAL A 324 0.27 -21.93 -0.22
C VAL A 324 0.32 -23.44 0.10
N TYR A 325 -0.82 -24.12 0.08
CA TYR A 325 -0.90 -25.55 0.41
C TYR A 325 -0.38 -26.47 -0.69
N GLU A 326 -0.37 -26.04 -1.97
CA GLU A 326 0.30 -26.77 -3.06
C GLU A 326 1.81 -26.94 -2.80
N LYS A 327 2.41 -26.03 -2.01
CA LYS A 327 3.82 -26.11 -1.62
C LYS A 327 4.06 -26.99 -0.38
N ASP A 328 3.02 -27.27 0.44
CA ASP A 328 3.11 -28.04 1.68
C ASP A 328 2.42 -29.40 1.57
N ILE A 329 3.19 -30.42 1.15
CA ILE A 329 2.73 -31.81 0.98
C ILE A 329 2.10 -32.37 2.26
N SER A 330 2.57 -31.95 3.45
CA SER A 330 2.18 -32.54 4.72
C SER A 330 0.76 -32.13 5.14
N ARG A 331 0.41 -30.86 4.94
CA ARG A 331 -0.89 -30.29 5.30
C ARG A 331 -1.88 -30.24 4.15
N TYR A 332 -1.41 -30.53 2.95
CA TYR A 332 -2.20 -30.73 1.74
C TYR A 332 -3.54 -31.44 2.05
N LYS A 333 -3.51 -32.67 2.62
CA LYS A 333 -4.72 -33.47 2.87
C LYS A 333 -5.81 -32.78 3.69
N TRP A 334 -5.44 -31.96 4.69
CA TRP A 334 -6.41 -31.24 5.52
C TRP A 334 -7.16 -30.19 4.68
N TYR A 335 -6.41 -29.36 3.95
CA TYR A 335 -6.95 -28.27 3.16
C TYR A 335 -7.93 -28.79 2.09
N PHE A 336 -7.56 -29.89 1.43
CA PHE A 336 -8.34 -30.43 0.34
C PHE A 336 -9.69 -31.03 0.72
N LYS A 337 -9.87 -31.45 1.99
CA LYS A 337 -11.18 -31.85 2.51
C LYS A 337 -12.25 -30.78 2.28
N PHE A 338 -11.85 -29.51 2.27
CA PHE A 338 -12.75 -28.38 2.10
C PHE A 338 -12.85 -27.85 0.66
N CYS A 339 -11.96 -28.25 -0.25
CA CYS A 339 -12.05 -27.88 -1.66
C CYS A 339 -13.36 -28.38 -2.29
N LYS A 340 -13.86 -29.55 -1.86
CA LYS A 340 -15.16 -30.07 -2.27
C LYS A 340 -16.32 -29.15 -1.91
N ASP A 341 -16.30 -28.60 -0.69
CA ASP A 341 -17.31 -27.62 -0.25
C ASP A 341 -17.24 -26.38 -1.13
N ILE A 342 -16.06 -25.80 -1.34
CA ILE A 342 -15.90 -24.62 -2.19
C ILE A 342 -16.42 -24.90 -3.60
N TYR A 343 -16.03 -26.03 -4.19
CA TYR A 343 -16.47 -26.42 -5.53
C TYR A 343 -17.99 -26.51 -5.62
N TYR A 344 -18.63 -27.20 -4.66
CA TYR A 344 -20.08 -27.32 -4.60
C TYR A 344 -20.75 -25.95 -4.52
N TYR A 345 -20.33 -25.09 -3.59
CA TYR A 345 -20.93 -23.77 -3.40
C TYR A 345 -20.71 -22.84 -4.61
N VAL A 346 -19.54 -22.88 -5.24
CA VAL A 346 -19.30 -22.17 -6.50
C VAL A 346 -20.23 -22.68 -7.60
N GLY A 347 -20.35 -24.00 -7.74
CA GLY A 347 -21.23 -24.64 -8.71
C GLY A 347 -22.70 -24.28 -8.52
N GLU A 348 -23.19 -24.32 -7.28
CA GLU A 348 -24.53 -23.92 -6.89
C GLU A 348 -24.79 -22.43 -7.19
N HIS A 349 -23.80 -21.57 -6.91
CA HIS A 349 -23.93 -20.16 -7.21
C HIS A 349 -23.98 -19.91 -8.72
N LEU A 350 -23.13 -20.58 -9.50
CA LEU A 350 -23.15 -20.50 -10.96
C LEU A 350 -24.50 -20.99 -11.52
N SER A 351 -25.06 -22.08 -11.00
CA SER A 351 -26.35 -22.60 -11.49
C SER A 351 -27.51 -21.61 -11.28
N LYS A 352 -27.46 -20.82 -10.21
CA LYS A 352 -28.46 -19.80 -9.86
C LYS A 352 -28.23 -18.46 -10.57
N SER A 353 -26.99 -18.12 -10.90
CA SER A 353 -26.66 -16.80 -11.44
C SER A 353 -26.90 -16.70 -12.95
N LYS A 354 -27.72 -15.73 -13.36
CA LYS A 354 -28.05 -15.53 -14.79
C LYS A 354 -27.09 -14.59 -15.53
N ARG A 355 -26.44 -13.62 -14.85
CA ARG A 355 -25.54 -12.62 -15.51
C ARG A 355 -24.44 -11.99 -14.63
N SER A 356 -24.62 -11.90 -13.31
CA SER A 356 -23.72 -11.11 -12.42
C SER A 356 -22.35 -11.74 -12.16
N CYS A 357 -22.18 -13.06 -12.38
CA CYS A 357 -20.91 -13.74 -12.09
C CYS A 357 -19.82 -13.55 -13.15
N LEU A 358 -20.11 -12.89 -14.27
CA LEU A 358 -19.14 -12.77 -15.36
C LEU A 358 -17.90 -11.96 -14.97
N GLY A 359 -18.03 -10.97 -14.09
CA GLY A 359 -16.88 -10.19 -13.60
C GLY A 359 -15.86 -11.05 -12.83
N TYR A 360 -16.34 -12.13 -12.20
CA TYR A 360 -15.54 -13.05 -11.39
C TYR A 360 -15.16 -14.34 -12.13
N LEU A 361 -15.59 -14.49 -13.39
CA LEU A 361 -15.48 -15.73 -14.13
C LEU A 361 -14.03 -16.23 -14.21
N ARG A 362 -13.07 -15.32 -14.46
CA ARG A 362 -11.64 -15.66 -14.49
C ARG A 362 -11.20 -16.30 -13.18
N ASP A 363 -11.51 -15.66 -12.06
CA ASP A 363 -11.03 -16.10 -10.74
C ASP A 363 -11.75 -17.39 -10.31
N ILE A 364 -13.04 -17.53 -10.65
CA ILE A 364 -13.78 -18.78 -10.45
C ILE A 364 -13.14 -19.91 -11.26
N MET A 365 -12.83 -19.69 -12.53
CA MET A 365 -12.24 -20.73 -13.38
C MET A 365 -10.81 -21.06 -12.95
N GLU A 366 -10.02 -20.07 -12.52
CA GLU A 366 -8.71 -20.30 -11.93
C GLU A 366 -8.81 -21.21 -10.69
N LEU A 367 -9.75 -20.91 -9.79
CA LEU A 367 -10.01 -21.71 -8.59
C LEU A 367 -10.45 -23.15 -8.95
N LEU A 368 -11.43 -23.28 -9.85
CA LEU A 368 -11.97 -24.58 -10.26
C LEU A 368 -10.95 -25.46 -10.98
N HIS A 369 -10.14 -24.88 -11.87
CA HIS A 369 -9.06 -25.59 -12.56
C HIS A 369 -8.07 -26.17 -11.54
N ARG A 370 -7.68 -25.39 -10.54
CA ARG A 370 -6.78 -25.87 -9.48
C ARG A 370 -7.42 -26.97 -8.65
N ILE A 371 -8.69 -26.84 -8.28
CA ILE A 371 -9.39 -27.91 -7.54
C ILE A 371 -9.46 -29.19 -8.39
N LEU A 372 -9.82 -29.07 -9.67
CA LEU A 372 -9.95 -30.22 -10.59
C LEU A 372 -8.64 -30.96 -10.80
N ARG A 373 -7.52 -30.24 -10.98
CA ARG A 373 -6.20 -30.83 -11.13
C ARG A 373 -5.82 -31.80 -10.01
N TRP A 374 -6.37 -31.57 -8.83
CA TRP A 374 -6.02 -32.28 -7.62
C TRP A 374 -7.11 -33.23 -7.11
N HIS A 375 -8.39 -32.94 -7.44
CA HIS A 375 -9.57 -33.65 -6.92
C HIS A 375 -10.51 -34.09 -8.04
N TYR A 376 -9.96 -34.42 -9.20
CA TYR A 376 -10.73 -34.77 -10.39
C TYR A 376 -11.83 -35.79 -10.07
N ASP A 377 -11.47 -36.96 -9.51
CA ASP A 377 -12.42 -38.04 -9.21
C ASP A 377 -13.48 -37.65 -8.18
N GLU A 378 -13.06 -37.00 -7.08
CA GLU A 378 -13.98 -36.59 -6.00
C GLU A 378 -14.98 -35.51 -6.42
N VAL A 379 -14.61 -34.74 -7.44
CA VAL A 379 -15.37 -33.60 -7.97
C VAL A 379 -16.26 -34.01 -9.15
N LEU A 380 -15.87 -35.05 -9.91
CA LEU A 380 -16.67 -35.63 -10.99
C LEU A 380 -18.05 -36.10 -10.52
N GLU A 381 -18.14 -36.63 -9.31
CA GLU A 381 -19.40 -37.12 -8.73
C GLU A 381 -20.37 -35.97 -8.34
N ASN A 382 -19.97 -34.71 -8.50
CA ASN A 382 -20.77 -33.56 -8.08
C ASN A 382 -21.80 -33.13 -9.15
N GLU A 383 -23.07 -32.97 -8.73
CA GLU A 383 -24.18 -32.50 -9.56
C GLU A 383 -23.94 -31.13 -10.23
N CYS A 384 -22.97 -30.34 -9.74
CA CYS A 384 -22.67 -29.01 -10.26
C CYS A 384 -21.86 -29.00 -11.58
N MET A 385 -21.38 -30.15 -12.05
CA MET A 385 -20.48 -30.23 -13.20
C MET A 385 -21.07 -29.64 -14.49
N GLU A 386 -22.34 -29.90 -14.77
CA GLU A 386 -23.04 -29.34 -15.95
C GLU A 386 -22.99 -27.80 -15.94
N SER A 387 -23.19 -27.20 -14.76
CA SER A 387 -23.15 -25.75 -14.61
C SER A 387 -21.76 -25.19 -14.86
N ILE A 388 -20.72 -25.86 -14.38
CA ILE A 388 -19.34 -25.43 -14.59
C ILE A 388 -18.94 -25.51 -16.06
N ILE A 389 -19.23 -26.63 -16.75
CA ILE A 389 -18.97 -26.80 -18.19
C ILE A 389 -19.68 -25.70 -18.98
N ARG A 390 -20.98 -25.50 -18.72
CA ARG A 390 -21.77 -24.46 -19.39
C ARG A 390 -21.21 -23.06 -19.17
N PHE A 391 -20.72 -22.73 -17.98
CA PHE A 391 -20.10 -21.43 -17.70
C PHE A 391 -18.74 -21.29 -18.37
N ALA A 392 -17.89 -22.31 -18.34
CA ALA A 392 -16.61 -22.31 -19.03
C ALA A 392 -16.79 -22.14 -20.55
N CYS A 393 -17.72 -22.87 -21.17
CA CYS A 393 -18.07 -22.70 -22.59
C CYS A 393 -18.55 -21.28 -22.91
N ARG A 394 -19.38 -20.67 -22.05
CA ARG A 394 -19.79 -19.27 -22.22
C ARG A 394 -18.62 -18.30 -22.09
N GLY A 395 -17.66 -18.59 -21.21
CA GLY A 395 -16.45 -17.82 -21.03
C GLY A 395 -15.50 -17.87 -22.24
N LEU A 396 -15.44 -19.00 -22.94
CA LEU A 396 -14.69 -19.11 -24.21
C LEU A 396 -15.20 -18.17 -25.30
N LEU A 397 -16.47 -17.79 -25.25
CA LEU A 397 -17.08 -16.86 -26.22
C LEU A 397 -16.85 -15.39 -25.86
N LYS A 398 -16.13 -15.09 -24.77
CA LYS A 398 -15.81 -13.72 -24.37
C LYS A 398 -14.63 -13.16 -25.15
N PRO A 399 -14.64 -11.87 -25.51
CA PRO A 399 -13.56 -11.25 -26.26
C PRO A 399 -12.28 -11.08 -25.44
N GLU A 400 -12.35 -11.00 -24.10
CA GLU A 400 -11.13 -10.87 -23.30
C GLU A 400 -10.39 -12.21 -23.18
N LEU A 401 -9.17 -12.25 -23.74
CA LEU A 401 -8.27 -13.42 -23.76
C LEU A 401 -8.07 -14.08 -22.38
N SER A 402 -8.06 -13.27 -21.31
CA SER A 402 -7.86 -13.79 -19.94
C SER A 402 -9.01 -14.69 -19.47
N TYR A 403 -10.26 -14.42 -19.89
CA TYR A 403 -11.38 -15.30 -19.56
C TYR A 403 -11.32 -16.58 -20.36
N SER A 404 -11.10 -16.49 -21.67
CA SER A 404 -11.03 -17.67 -22.53
C SER A 404 -9.90 -18.62 -22.11
N TYR A 405 -8.78 -18.07 -21.64
CA TYR A 405 -7.64 -18.86 -21.19
C TYR A 405 -7.92 -19.64 -19.90
N GLU A 406 -8.49 -19.03 -18.86
CA GLU A 406 -8.82 -19.78 -17.64
C GLU A 406 -9.98 -20.77 -17.87
N CYS A 407 -10.95 -20.41 -18.74
CA CYS A 407 -12.03 -21.33 -19.11
C CYS A 407 -11.51 -22.54 -19.90
N SER A 408 -10.55 -22.35 -20.80
CA SER A 408 -9.98 -23.46 -21.58
C SER A 408 -9.20 -24.42 -20.69
N LYS A 409 -8.46 -23.93 -19.68
CA LYS A 409 -7.79 -24.78 -18.69
C LYS A 409 -8.77 -25.71 -17.97
N VAL A 410 -9.90 -25.18 -17.48
CA VAL A 410 -10.93 -25.99 -16.82
C VAL A 410 -11.47 -27.07 -17.76
N LEU A 411 -11.78 -26.73 -19.01
CA LEU A 411 -12.32 -27.70 -19.98
C LEU A 411 -11.27 -28.73 -20.40
N ILE A 412 -10.02 -28.32 -20.59
CA ILE A 412 -8.91 -29.24 -20.88
C ILE A 412 -8.75 -30.19 -19.71
N GLU A 413 -8.71 -29.72 -18.48
CA GLU A 413 -8.59 -30.59 -17.30
C GLU A 413 -9.77 -31.56 -17.20
N LEU A 414 -10.99 -31.09 -17.49
CA LEU A 414 -12.20 -31.92 -17.49
C LEU A 414 -12.20 -33.03 -18.55
N PHE A 415 -11.70 -32.76 -19.75
CA PHE A 415 -11.78 -33.71 -20.87
C PHE A 415 -10.48 -34.46 -21.14
N ALA A 416 -9.33 -33.99 -20.66
CA ALA A 416 -8.05 -34.68 -20.83
C ALA A 416 -7.86 -35.82 -19.83
N ASN A 417 -8.48 -35.72 -18.63
CA ASN A 417 -8.37 -36.74 -17.59
C ASN A 417 -9.45 -37.85 -17.69
N SER A 418 -10.35 -37.79 -18.68
CA SER A 418 -11.41 -38.80 -18.86
C SER A 418 -10.90 -40.18 -19.29
N SER A 419 -9.59 -40.34 -19.53
CA SER A 419 -8.96 -41.54 -20.09
C SER A 419 -8.43 -42.56 -19.09
N PHE A 420 -8.53 -42.33 -17.77
CA PHE A 420 -7.83 -43.17 -16.78
C PHE A 420 -8.65 -44.26 -16.06
N SER A 421 -9.94 -44.47 -16.33
CA SER A 421 -10.74 -45.47 -15.59
C SER A 421 -11.07 -46.76 -16.36
N VAL A 422 -10.35 -47.12 -17.44
CA VAL A 422 -10.63 -48.35 -18.22
C VAL A 422 -9.73 -49.54 -17.83
N TYR A 423 -8.78 -49.37 -16.93
CA TYR A 423 -7.90 -50.46 -16.48
C TYR A 423 -7.89 -50.56 -14.95
N ASP A 424 -8.87 -51.28 -14.40
CA ASP A 424 -8.71 -52.23 -13.29
C ASP A 424 -10.12 -52.68 -12.81
N THR A 425 -10.69 -53.65 -13.52
CA THR A 425 -11.73 -54.57 -13.01
C THR A 425 -11.30 -55.98 -13.25
#